data_AF-A0A3P9AUZ0-F1
#
_entry.id   AF-A0A3P9AUZ0-F1
#
_cell.length_a   1.000
_cell.length_b   1.000
_cell.length_c   1.000
_cell.angle_alpha   90.00
_cell.angle_beta   90.00
_cell.angle_gamma   90.00
#
_symmetry.space_group_name_H-M   'P 1'
#
loop_
_entity.id
_entity.type
_entity.pdbx_description
1 polymer ?
#
loop_
_entity_poly.entity_id
_entity_poly.type
_entity_poly.pdbx_seq_one_letter_code
_entity_poly.pdbx_strand_id
1 'polypeptide(L)'
;YTFGGGTRLDVGSDTRPALKVLGPSSAELEQGKATLMCVANKGFPSDWSLSWKTSDSSGSIRGEESRTPGVLQNDGLYSWSSTLTLTADQWGKVGSVTCEATQGSQSLVSEILRRDQCSQS
;
A
#
# COMPACT_ATOMS: atom_id res chain seq x y z
N TYR A 1 25.73 15.72 -24.49
CA TYR A 1 24.71 14.87 -25.13
C TYR A 1 23.59 14.67 -24.12
N THR A 2 22.35 15.00 -24.47
CA THR A 2 21.19 14.89 -23.56
C THR A 2 20.20 13.93 -24.21
N PHE A 3 19.93 12.80 -23.57
CA PHE A 3 18.89 11.87 -24.00
C PHE A 3 17.56 12.30 -23.36
N GLY A 4 16.47 12.34 -24.14
CA GLY A 4 15.14 12.67 -23.64
C GLY A 4 14.59 11.57 -22.73
N GLY A 5 13.84 11.94 -21.68
CA GLY A 5 13.39 11.05 -20.59
C GLY A 5 12.41 9.93 -20.96
N GLY A 6 12.14 9.70 -22.25
CA GLY A 6 11.22 8.67 -22.74
C GLY A 6 9.75 8.91 -22.40
N THR A 7 8.85 8.23 -23.10
CA THR A 7 7.42 8.20 -22.79
C THR A 7 6.99 6.75 -22.78
N ARG A 8 6.36 6.31 -21.68
CA ARG A 8 5.76 4.98 -21.57
C ARG A 8 4.30 5.07 -22.00
N LEU A 9 3.90 4.22 -22.93
CA LEU A 9 2.51 4.08 -23.39
C LEU A 9 2.03 2.68 -23.01
N ASP A 10 0.99 2.62 -22.18
CA ASP A 10 0.28 1.38 -21.86
C ASP A 10 -1.00 1.32 -22.72
N VAL A 11 -1.19 0.23 -23.48
CA VAL A 11 -2.38 0.03 -24.33
C VAL A 11 -3.19 -1.14 -23.80
N GLY A 12 -4.40 -0.88 -23.31
CA GLY A 12 -5.25 -1.88 -22.68
C GLY A 12 -6.52 -1.29 -22.09
N SER A 13 -7.29 -2.13 -21.39
CA SER A 13 -8.48 -1.69 -20.66
C SER A 13 -8.11 -1.33 -19.23
N ASP A 14 -8.60 -0.18 -18.76
CA ASP A 14 -8.45 0.24 -17.37
C ASP A 14 -9.00 -0.82 -16.43
N THR A 15 -8.15 -1.27 -15.52
CA THR A 15 -8.46 -2.32 -14.55
C THR A 15 -8.02 -1.86 -13.18
N ARG A 16 -8.96 -1.81 -12.24
CA ARG A 16 -8.66 -1.39 -10.87
C ARG A 16 -7.93 -2.51 -10.12
N PRO A 17 -6.83 -2.20 -9.41
CA PRO A 17 -6.14 -3.22 -8.64
C PRO A 17 -7.02 -3.68 -7.47
N ALA A 18 -6.92 -4.98 -7.15
CA ALA A 18 -7.43 -5.51 -5.91
C ALA A 18 -6.40 -5.27 -4.80
N LEU A 19 -6.82 -4.60 -3.73
CA LEU A 19 -6.00 -4.33 -2.56
C LEU A 19 -6.15 -5.42 -1.51
N LYS A 20 -5.05 -5.74 -0.85
CA LYS A 20 -5.03 -6.54 0.37
C LYS A 20 -4.02 -5.95 1.35
N VAL A 21 -4.46 -5.72 2.57
CA VAL A 21 -3.60 -5.22 3.65
C VAL A 21 -3.33 -6.34 4.64
N LEU A 22 -2.07 -6.49 5.02
CA LEU A 22 -1.57 -7.45 5.99
C LEU A 22 -1.03 -6.70 7.21
N GLY A 23 -1.41 -7.19 8.39
CA GLY A 23 -0.98 -6.65 9.66
C GLY A 23 0.45 -7.04 10.04
N PRO A 24 1.00 -6.39 11.08
CA PRO A 24 2.28 -6.79 11.65
C PRO A 24 2.17 -8.16 12.30
N SER A 25 3.29 -8.89 12.35
CA SER A 25 3.33 -10.17 13.05
C SER A 25 3.49 -9.99 14.55
N SER A 26 2.93 -10.90 15.34
CA SER A 26 3.07 -10.89 16.81
C SER A 26 4.54 -10.86 17.25
N ALA A 27 5.40 -11.65 16.60
CA ALA A 27 6.83 -11.69 16.91
C ALA A 27 7.56 -10.36 16.63
N GLU A 28 7.11 -9.59 15.64
CA GLU A 28 7.66 -8.27 15.33
C GLU A 28 7.22 -7.22 16.37
N LEU A 29 5.97 -7.31 16.81
CA LEU A 29 5.43 -6.41 17.84
C LEU A 29 6.17 -6.55 19.17
N GLU A 30 6.52 -7.78 19.56
CA GLU A 30 7.35 -8.05 20.74
C GLU A 30 8.78 -7.46 20.61
N GLN A 31 9.27 -7.27 19.38
CA GLN A 31 10.54 -6.60 19.10
C GLN A 31 10.42 -5.07 19.05
N GLY A 32 9.22 -4.52 19.32
CA GLY A 32 8.96 -3.08 19.36
C GLY A 32 8.66 -2.44 18.00
N LYS A 33 8.48 -3.24 16.94
CA LYS A 33 8.24 -2.77 15.57
C LYS A 33 6.91 -3.32 15.03
N ALA A 34 6.29 -2.58 14.12
CA ALA A 34 5.10 -3.02 13.41
C ALA A 34 5.23 -2.71 11.92
N THR A 35 5.39 -3.73 11.08
CA THR A 35 5.42 -3.57 9.63
C THR A 35 4.10 -4.03 9.04
N LEU A 36 3.42 -3.10 8.36
CA LEU A 36 2.22 -3.35 7.58
C LEU A 36 2.60 -3.53 6.11
N MET A 37 1.88 -4.37 5.39
CA MET A 37 2.09 -4.56 3.95
C MET A 37 0.77 -4.42 3.20
N CYS A 38 0.73 -3.58 2.18
CA CYS A 38 -0.36 -3.47 1.23
C CYS A 38 0.09 -4.01 -0.11
N VAL A 39 -0.69 -4.90 -0.69
CA VAL A 39 -0.44 -5.44 -2.03
C VAL A 39 -1.60 -5.03 -2.93
N ALA A 40 -1.26 -4.39 -4.06
CA ALA A 40 -2.17 -4.10 -5.15
C ALA A 40 -1.90 -5.08 -6.29
N ASN A 41 -2.90 -5.87 -6.67
CA ASN A 41 -2.74 -6.86 -7.74
C ASN A 41 -3.73 -6.61 -8.87
N LYS A 42 -3.33 -7.00 -10.08
CA LYS A 42 -4.19 -7.00 -11.26
C LYS A 42 -4.68 -5.60 -11.67
N GLY A 43 -3.83 -4.58 -11.54
CA GLY A 43 -4.14 -3.22 -11.97
C GLY A 43 -3.62 -2.89 -13.38
N PHE A 44 -4.26 -1.94 -14.04
CA PHE A 44 -3.83 -1.38 -15.32
C PHE A 44 -4.40 0.04 -15.42
N PRO A 45 -3.63 1.06 -15.87
CA PRO A 45 -2.27 1.03 -16.46
C PRO A 45 -1.14 0.94 -15.41
N SER A 46 0.12 1.23 -15.76
CA SER A 46 1.26 1.13 -14.83
C SER A 46 1.39 2.29 -13.82
N ASP A 47 0.58 3.33 -13.96
CA ASP A 47 0.66 4.62 -13.26
C ASP A 47 -0.15 4.67 -11.95
N TRP A 48 -0.59 3.53 -11.43
CA TRP A 48 -1.16 3.46 -10.08
C TRP A 48 -0.08 3.73 -9.02
N SER A 49 -0.50 4.44 -7.98
CA SER A 49 0.32 4.75 -6.80
C SER A 49 -0.38 4.31 -5.54
N LEU A 50 0.35 3.61 -4.67
CA LEU A 50 -0.11 3.23 -3.33
C LEU A 50 0.23 4.32 -2.32
N SER A 51 -0.62 4.52 -1.32
CA SER A 51 -0.35 5.41 -0.18
C SER A 51 -1.07 4.91 1.07
N TRP A 52 -0.62 5.34 2.25
CA TRP A 52 -1.25 4.97 3.52
C TRP A 52 -1.95 6.13 4.20
N LYS A 53 -3.05 5.82 4.88
CA LYS A 53 -3.72 6.69 5.85
C LYS A 53 -3.90 5.95 7.17
N THR A 54 -3.67 6.64 8.28
CA THR A 54 -3.93 6.12 9.63
C THR A 54 -5.16 6.80 10.20
N SER A 55 -6.09 6.06 10.81
CA SER A 55 -7.11 6.65 11.67
C SER A 55 -6.54 6.78 13.08
N ASP A 56 -6.24 8.02 13.43
CA ASP A 56 -5.71 8.39 14.73
C ASP A 56 -6.78 9.11 15.57
N SER A 57 -6.54 9.16 16.88
CA SER A 57 -7.26 10.03 17.81
C SER A 57 -6.48 11.31 18.17
N SER A 58 -5.23 11.49 17.68
CA SER A 58 -4.30 12.53 18.20
C SER A 58 -3.30 13.15 17.19
N GLY A 59 -3.37 12.85 15.91
CA GLY A 59 -2.55 13.35 14.80
C GLY A 59 -2.11 12.26 13.80
N SER A 60 -1.80 12.67 12.55
CA SER A 60 -1.26 11.79 11.50
C SER A 60 0.06 11.13 11.95
N ILE A 61 0.06 9.81 12.10
CA ILE A 61 1.26 9.05 12.46
C ILE A 61 2.17 8.93 11.24
N ARG A 62 3.39 9.44 11.36
CA ARG A 62 4.42 9.34 10.33
C ARG A 62 5.22 8.06 10.54
N GLY A 63 4.89 7.04 9.74
CA GLY A 63 5.70 5.84 9.58
C GLY A 63 6.72 5.98 8.45
N GLU A 64 7.65 5.03 8.40
CA GLU A 64 8.53 4.88 7.24
C GLU A 64 7.78 4.07 6.17
N GLU A 65 7.55 4.69 5.02
CA GLU A 65 6.86 4.08 3.89
C GLU A 65 7.84 3.71 2.78
N SER A 66 7.74 2.49 2.27
CA SER A 66 8.48 2.03 1.10
C SER A 66 7.53 1.43 0.07
N ARG A 67 7.75 1.73 -1.22
CA ARG A 67 6.87 1.32 -2.32
C ARG A 67 7.69 0.67 -3.42
N THR A 68 7.16 -0.41 -4.00
CA THR A 68 7.75 -1.02 -5.19
C THR A 68 7.19 -0.37 -6.46
N PRO A 69 7.98 -0.27 -7.54
CA PRO A 69 7.44 0.07 -8.85
C PRO A 69 6.43 -1.01 -9.31
N GLY A 70 5.56 -0.64 -10.24
CA GLY A 70 4.61 -1.57 -10.85
C GLY A 70 5.31 -2.65 -11.65
N VAL A 71 5.08 -3.91 -11.30
CA VAL A 71 5.64 -5.07 -11.98
C VAL A 71 4.57 -5.69 -12.88
N LEU A 72 4.86 -5.75 -14.18
CA LEU A 72 3.99 -6.43 -15.15
C LEU A 72 4.06 -7.94 -14.92
N GLN A 73 2.90 -8.56 -14.66
CA GLN A 73 2.76 -9.98 -14.42
C GLN A 73 2.46 -10.73 -15.74
N ASN A 74 2.48 -12.06 -15.67
CA ASN A 74 2.26 -12.92 -16.84
C ASN A 74 0.81 -12.84 -17.39
N ASP A 75 -0.13 -12.32 -16.61
CA ASP A 75 -1.51 -12.07 -17.04
C ASP A 75 -1.68 -10.73 -17.77
N GLY A 76 -0.60 -9.97 -17.96
CA GLY A 76 -0.62 -8.67 -18.62
C GLY A 76 -1.09 -7.52 -17.72
N LEU A 77 -1.27 -7.76 -16.43
CA LEU A 77 -1.64 -6.75 -15.44
C LEU A 77 -0.48 -6.43 -14.51
N TYR A 78 -0.53 -5.27 -13.88
CA TYR A 78 0.49 -4.79 -12.96
C TYR A 78 0.15 -5.14 -11.51
N SER A 79 1.22 -5.35 -10.74
CA SER A 79 1.16 -5.46 -9.28
C SER A 79 2.13 -4.48 -8.62
N TRP A 80 1.74 -3.97 -7.46
CA TRP A 80 2.53 -3.10 -6.61
C TRP A 80 2.47 -3.58 -5.16
N SER A 81 3.45 -3.18 -4.38
CA SER A 81 3.43 -3.35 -2.93
C SER A 81 3.91 -2.07 -2.25
N SER A 82 3.32 -1.80 -1.09
CA SER A 82 3.77 -0.74 -0.19
C SER A 82 3.89 -1.33 1.21
N THR A 83 4.95 -0.97 1.93
CA THR A 83 5.15 -1.31 3.33
C THR A 83 5.12 -0.05 4.17
N LEU A 84 4.46 -0.11 5.33
CA LEU A 84 4.45 0.96 6.31
C LEU A 84 5.02 0.41 7.61
N THR A 85 6.15 0.97 8.02
CA THR A 85 6.80 0.64 9.28
C THR A 85 6.43 1.67 10.35
N LEU A 86 5.91 1.18 11.47
CA LEU A 86 5.58 1.92 12.67
C LEU A 86 6.31 1.32 13.87
N THR A 87 6.38 2.06 14.98
CA THR A 87 6.74 1.46 16.28
C THR A 87 5.54 0.71 16.86
N ALA A 88 5.78 -0.28 17.73
CA ALA A 88 4.71 -1.02 18.40
C ALA A 88 3.79 -0.09 19.23
N ASP A 89 4.35 0.95 19.85
CA ASP A 89 3.57 1.99 20.56
C ASP A 89 2.64 2.77 19.60
N GLN A 90 3.15 3.17 18.43
CA GLN A 90 2.34 3.83 17.41
C GLN A 90 1.23 2.92 16.91
N TRP A 91 1.54 1.66 16.57
CA TRP A 91 0.54 0.67 16.20
C TRP A 91 -0.51 0.50 17.30
N GLY A 92 -0.08 0.50 18.56
CA GLY A 92 -0.88 0.50 19.78
C GLY A 92 -1.78 1.73 19.98
N LYS A 93 -1.60 2.80 19.20
CA LYS A 93 -2.45 4.01 19.19
C LYS A 93 -3.33 4.13 17.94
N VAL A 94 -2.98 3.49 16.84
CA VAL A 94 -3.77 3.50 15.58
C VAL A 94 -5.00 2.59 15.66
N GLY A 95 -6.20 3.13 15.44
CA GLY A 95 -7.42 2.32 15.40
C GLY A 95 -7.53 1.48 14.12
N SER A 96 -7.21 2.08 12.98
CA SER A 96 -7.16 1.41 11.69
C SER A 96 -6.13 2.04 10.76
N VAL A 97 -5.65 1.24 9.82
CA VAL A 97 -4.79 1.68 8.72
C VAL A 97 -5.53 1.42 7.41
N THR A 98 -5.50 2.41 6.53
CA THR A 98 -6.10 2.34 5.19
C THR A 98 -4.99 2.42 4.16
N CYS A 99 -4.90 1.42 3.29
CA CYS A 99 -4.11 1.52 2.06
C CYS A 99 -4.99 2.09 0.94
N GLU A 100 -4.44 3.01 0.16
CA GLU A 100 -5.12 3.70 -0.92
C GLU A 100 -4.34 3.52 -2.22
N ALA A 101 -5.03 3.16 -3.30
CA ALA A 101 -4.49 3.17 -4.65
C ALA A 101 -5.17 4.25 -5.48
N THR A 102 -4.35 5.12 -6.07
CA THR A 102 -4.81 6.24 -6.90
C THR A 102 -4.15 6.19 -8.26
N GLN A 103 -4.89 6.60 -9.29
CA GLN A 103 -4.39 6.68 -10.65
C GLN A 103 -5.18 7.75 -11.42
N GLY A 104 -4.58 8.93 -11.63
CA GLY A 104 -5.16 10.02 -12.41
C GLY A 104 -6.66 10.27 -12.15
N SER A 105 -7.48 9.98 -13.16
CA SER A 105 -8.94 10.14 -13.15
C SER A 105 -9.73 8.92 -12.66
N GLN A 106 -9.08 7.82 -12.28
CA GLN A 106 -9.75 6.64 -11.74
C GLN A 106 -10.28 6.89 -10.33
N SER A 107 -11.34 6.15 -9.99
CA SER A 107 -11.87 6.11 -8.63
C SER A 107 -10.83 5.56 -7.66
N LEU A 108 -10.65 6.24 -6.53
CA LEU A 108 -9.85 5.76 -5.40
C LEU A 108 -10.26 4.33 -5.01
N VAL A 109 -9.29 3.43 -4.94
CA VAL A 109 -9.46 2.09 -4.35
C VAL A 109 -8.83 2.13 -2.97
N SER A 110 -9.53 1.65 -1.95
CA SER A 110 -8.97 1.61 -0.60
C SER A 110 -9.30 0.31 0.12
N GLU A 111 -8.42 -0.10 1.02
CA GLU A 111 -8.57 -1.28 1.86
C GLU A 111 -8.18 -0.93 3.29
N ILE A 112 -9.04 -1.29 4.24
CA ILE A 112 -8.89 -0.90 5.64
C ILE A 112 -8.57 -2.14 6.48
N LEU A 113 -7.42 -2.11 7.14
CA LEU A 113 -7.09 -3.05 8.20
C LEU A 113 -7.34 -2.40 9.55
N ARG A 114 -8.23 -2.99 10.35
CA ARG A 114 -8.40 -2.58 11.74
C ARG A 114 -7.53 -3.44 12.65
N ARG A 115 -7.03 -2.84 13.73
CA ARG A 115 -6.12 -3.55 14.65
C ARG A 115 -6.76 -4.80 15.26
N ASP A 116 -8.04 -4.75 15.59
CA ASP A 116 -8.79 -5.88 16.18
C ASP A 116 -8.81 -7.11 15.27
N GLN A 117 -8.69 -6.92 13.95
CA GLN A 117 -8.63 -8.02 12.97
C GLN A 117 -7.26 -8.72 12.95
N CYS A 118 -6.24 -8.18 13.63
CA CYS A 118 -4.91 -8.77 13.74
C CYS A 118 -4.75 -9.67 14.99
N SER A 119 -5.84 -9.92 15.74
CA SER A 119 -5.81 -10.62 17.04
C SER A 119 -5.61 -12.15 16.97
N GLN A 120 -5.41 -12.75 15.79
CA GLN A 120 -5.24 -14.20 15.62
C GLN A 120 -4.32 -14.61 14.46
N SER A 121 -3.08 -14.10 14.42
CA SER A 121 -2.06 -14.63 13.49
C SER A 121 -0.71 -14.80 14.14
#